data_AF-U3G779-F1
#
_entry.id   AF-U3G779-F1
#
_cell.length_a   1.000
_cell.length_b   1.000
_cell.length_c   1.000
_cell.angle_alpha   90.00
_cell.angle_beta   90.00
_cell.angle_gamma   90.00
#
_symmetry.space_group_name_H-M   'P 1'
#
loop_
_entity.id
_entity.type
_entity.pdbx_description
1 polymer ?
#
loop_
_entity_poly.entity_id
_entity_poly.type
_entity_poly.pdbx_seq_one_letter_code
_entity_poly.pdbx_strand_id
1 'polypeptide(L)'
;MHHTTEDGRSLRLMTLVDEFSRQCLAIKVGRRLNSMDVIETLADAMLAHGIPEHARSDNGAEMTANIVRDWLGRLGAKTLFIAPDSPWENGYCESFNGKLRDELLNGELFYSLKEAQVVIEQWRQHYNTQRPHSSLG
;
A
#
# COMPACT_ATOMS: atom_id res chain seq x y z
N MET A 1 -7.13 3.53 1.07
CA MET A 1 -7.87 4.14 -0.08
C MET A 1 -9.21 3.42 -0.31
N HIS A 2 -10.24 4.10 -0.85
CA HIS A 2 -11.57 3.54 -1.12
C HIS A 2 -11.98 3.61 -2.60
N HIS A 3 -12.73 2.59 -3.05
CA HIS A 3 -13.41 2.50 -4.35
C HIS A 3 -14.67 1.61 -4.22
N THR A 4 -15.48 1.43 -5.27
CA THR A 4 -16.69 0.59 -5.25
C THR A 4 -16.77 -0.31 -6.47
N THR A 5 -17.30 -1.52 -6.31
CA THR A 5 -17.70 -2.34 -7.45
C THR A 5 -19.02 -1.83 -8.04
N GLU A 6 -19.35 -2.27 -9.26
CA GLU A 6 -20.57 -1.89 -9.98
C GLU A 6 -21.85 -2.11 -9.14
N ASP A 7 -21.90 -3.21 -8.38
CA ASP A 7 -23.00 -3.53 -7.46
C ASP A 7 -23.03 -2.66 -6.17
N GLY A 8 -22.24 -1.58 -6.12
CA GLY A 8 -22.19 -0.61 -5.02
C GLY A 8 -21.41 -1.06 -3.79
N ARG A 9 -20.82 -2.27 -3.78
CA ARG A 9 -20.05 -2.74 -2.62
C ARG A 9 -18.68 -2.06 -2.57
N SER A 10 -18.29 -1.59 -1.39
CA SER A 10 -17.00 -0.93 -1.18
C SER A 10 -15.80 -1.88 -1.37
N LEU A 11 -14.70 -1.29 -1.82
CA LEU A 11 -13.35 -1.85 -1.85
C LEU A 11 -12.45 -0.98 -0.98
N ARG A 12 -11.59 -1.62 -0.21
CA ARG A 12 -10.49 -1.03 0.56
C ARG A 12 -9.18 -1.49 -0.05
N LEU A 13 -8.27 -0.54 -0.22
CA LEU A 13 -6.93 -0.78 -0.72
C LEU A 13 -5.91 -0.28 0.31
N MET A 14 -4.94 -1.15 0.61
CA MET A 14 -3.71 -0.83 1.34
C MET A 14 -2.55 -0.91 0.36
N THR A 15 -1.78 0.17 0.26
CA THR A 15 -0.60 0.27 -0.60
C THR A 15 0.65 0.21 0.26
N LEU A 16 1.59 -0.65 -0.13
CA LEU A 16 2.91 -0.77 0.48
C LEU A 16 3.94 -0.38 -0.57
N VAL A 17 4.71 0.66 -0.27
CA VAL A 17 5.65 1.25 -1.22
C VAL A 17 6.97 1.48 -0.50
N ASP A 18 8.05 1.10 -1.16
CA ASP A 18 9.40 1.42 -0.72
C ASP A 18 9.77 2.84 -1.16
N GLU A 19 10.11 3.70 -0.19
CA GLU A 19 10.34 5.12 -0.45
C GLU A 19 11.67 5.37 -1.17
N PHE A 20 12.69 4.53 -0.95
CA PHE A 20 14.02 4.71 -1.52
C PHE A 20 14.05 4.33 -3.00
N SER A 21 13.61 3.10 -3.29
CA SER A 21 13.54 2.53 -4.64
C SER A 21 12.34 3.02 -5.43
N ARG A 22 11.33 3.62 -4.77
CA ARG A 22 10.06 4.02 -5.39
C ARG A 22 9.29 2.84 -5.98
N GLN A 23 9.54 1.62 -5.46
CA GLN A 23 8.87 0.41 -5.88
C GLN A 23 7.58 0.18 -5.08
N CYS A 24 6.48 -0.14 -5.75
CA CYS A 24 5.29 -0.61 -5.06
C CYS A 24 5.42 -2.10 -4.75
N LEU A 25 5.67 -2.42 -3.47
CA LEU A 25 5.89 -3.79 -3.01
C LEU A 25 4.58 -4.61 -3.03
N ALA A 26 3.47 -3.99 -2.63
CA ALA A 26 2.16 -4.66 -2.62
C ALA A 26 1.00 -3.67 -2.72
N ILE A 27 -0.12 -4.13 -3.28
CA ILE A 27 -1.43 -3.47 -3.15
C ILE A 27 -2.45 -4.53 -2.69
N LYS A 28 -2.81 -4.52 -1.41
CA LYS A 28 -3.81 -5.44 -0.85
C LYS A 28 -5.20 -4.85 -1.09
N VAL A 29 -6.07 -5.63 -1.75
CA VAL A 29 -7.45 -5.24 -2.07
C VAL A 29 -8.43 -6.17 -1.36
N GLY A 30 -9.36 -5.60 -0.59
CA GLY A 30 -10.37 -6.33 0.16
C GLY A 30 -11.67 -5.56 0.33
N ARG A 31 -12.74 -6.21 0.79
CA ARG A 31 -13.98 -5.50 1.21
C ARG A 31 -13.80 -4.80 2.55
N ARG A 32 -12.97 -5.39 3.40
CA ARG A 32 -12.47 -4.88 4.66
C ARG A 32 -11.01 -5.28 4.74
N LEU A 33 -10.21 -4.51 5.45
CA LEU A 33 -8.87 -4.89 5.82
C LEU A 33 -8.84 -4.90 7.34
N ASN A 34 -7.98 -5.69 7.94
CA ASN A 34 -7.81 -5.70 9.38
C ASN A 34 -6.32 -5.82 9.68
N SER A 35 -5.95 -5.71 10.95
CA SER A 35 -4.55 -5.71 11.34
C SER A 35 -3.80 -6.99 10.96
N MET A 36 -4.48 -8.14 10.84
CA MET A 36 -3.86 -9.36 10.32
C MET A 36 -3.58 -9.27 8.81
N ASP A 37 -4.49 -8.68 8.02
CA ASP A 37 -4.22 -8.44 6.58
C ASP A 37 -3.00 -7.55 6.39
N VAL A 38 -2.82 -6.55 7.27
CA VAL A 38 -1.64 -5.66 7.29
C VAL A 38 -0.38 -6.47 7.60
N ILE A 39 -0.41 -7.27 8.68
CA ILE A 39 0.73 -8.11 9.10
C ILE A 39 1.12 -9.11 8.01
N GLU A 40 0.15 -9.80 7.41
CA GLU A 40 0.40 -10.75 6.31
C GLU A 40 1.05 -10.04 5.12
N THR A 41 0.50 -8.90 4.69
CA THR A 41 1.05 -8.14 3.57
C THR A 41 2.48 -7.65 3.84
N LEU A 42 2.76 -7.20 5.07
CA LEU A 42 4.10 -6.82 5.49
C LEU A 42 5.04 -8.02 5.55
N ALA A 43 4.60 -9.15 6.09
CA ALA A 43 5.40 -10.37 6.17
C ALA A 43 5.79 -10.87 4.78
N ASP A 44 4.84 -10.92 3.83
CA ASP A 44 5.10 -11.32 2.44
C ASP A 44 6.13 -10.40 1.79
N ALA A 45 6.00 -9.08 1.98
CA ALA A 45 6.98 -8.12 1.46
C ALA A 45 8.35 -8.28 2.11
N MET A 46 8.41 -8.52 3.42
CA MET A 46 9.67 -8.72 4.14
C MET A 46 10.38 -10.02 3.74
N LEU A 47 9.63 -11.07 3.41
CA LEU A 47 10.20 -12.32 2.89
C LEU A 47 10.90 -12.11 1.54
N ALA A 48 10.35 -11.22 0.70
CA ALA A 48 10.89 -10.94 -0.63
C ALA A 48 12.01 -9.89 -0.63
N HIS A 49 11.94 -8.89 0.26
CA HIS A 49 12.78 -7.69 0.21
C HIS A 49 13.63 -7.45 1.47
N GLY A 50 13.45 -8.25 2.51
CA GLY A 50 14.09 -8.07 3.81
C GLY A 50 13.26 -7.21 4.77
N ILE A 51 13.67 -7.20 6.04
CA ILE A 51 13.00 -6.42 7.08
C ILE A 51 13.45 -4.95 6.95
N PRO A 52 12.53 -3.98 6.81
CA PRO A 52 12.89 -2.58 6.69
C PRO A 52 13.43 -2.04 8.02
N GLU A 53 14.36 -1.09 7.93
CA GLU A 53 14.82 -0.36 9.12
C GLU A 53 13.72 0.55 9.70
N HIS A 54 12.88 1.12 8.82
CA HIS A 54 11.83 2.07 9.17
C HIS A 54 10.56 1.79 8.35
N ALA A 55 9.39 1.90 8.98
CA ALA A 55 8.09 1.75 8.33
C ALA A 55 7.17 2.90 8.74
N ARG A 56 6.63 3.62 7.76
CA ARG A 56 5.69 4.73 7.96
C ARG A 56 4.28 4.30 7.52
N SER A 57 3.28 4.77 8.24
CA SER A 57 1.87 4.63 7.87
C SER A 57 1.13 5.94 8.05
N ASP A 58 0.09 6.16 7.24
CA ASP A 58 -0.97 7.09 7.62
C ASP A 58 -1.83 6.48 8.74
N ASN A 59 -2.53 7.33 9.51
CA ASN A 59 -3.25 6.94 10.75
C ASN A 59 -4.55 6.15 10.50
N GLY A 60 -4.59 5.27 9.50
CA GLY A 60 -5.66 4.30 9.34
C GLY A 60 -5.72 3.38 10.57
N ALA A 61 -6.88 3.28 11.23
CA ALA A 61 -7.05 2.52 12.49
C ALA A 61 -6.56 1.05 12.41
N GLU A 62 -6.56 0.46 11.22
CA GLU A 62 -6.07 -0.89 10.94
C GLU A 62 -4.54 -1.00 11.10
N MET A 63 -3.80 0.08 10.78
CA MET A 63 -2.34 0.16 10.80
C MET A 63 -1.80 0.81 12.07
N THR A 64 -2.61 1.60 12.78
CA THR A 64 -2.30 2.14 14.12
C THR A 64 -2.59 1.15 15.25
N ALA A 65 -3.14 -0.03 14.95
CA ALA A 65 -3.48 -1.03 15.94
C ALA A 65 -2.23 -1.55 16.68
N ASN A 66 -2.32 -1.65 18.01
CA ASN A 66 -1.22 -2.12 18.88
C ASN A 66 -0.61 -3.45 18.42
N ILE A 67 -1.42 -4.36 17.86
CA ILE A 67 -0.96 -5.66 17.37
C ILE A 67 0.09 -5.55 16.24
N VAL A 68 -0.05 -4.57 15.33
CA VAL A 68 0.92 -4.37 14.23
C VAL A 68 2.22 -3.79 14.79
N ARG A 69 2.10 -2.87 15.75
CA ARG A 69 3.25 -2.25 16.44
C ARG A 69 4.04 -3.29 17.23
N ASP A 70 3.35 -4.11 18.01
CA ASP A 70 3.95 -5.17 18.81
C ASP A 70 4.64 -6.21 17.93
N TRP A 71 4.03 -6.58 16.81
CA TRP A 71 4.59 -7.52 15.86
C TRP A 71 5.88 -6.98 15.22
N LEU A 72 5.87 -5.73 14.72
CA LEU A 72 7.05 -5.08 14.18
C LEU A 72 8.18 -4.94 15.22
N GLY A 73 7.83 -4.58 16.46
CA GLY A 73 8.79 -4.47 17.55
C GLY A 73 9.49 -5.79 17.88
N ARG A 74 8.78 -6.93 17.79
CA ARG A 74 9.37 -8.27 17.98
C ARG A 74 10.34 -8.66 16.87
N LEU A 75 10.16 -8.14 15.66
CA LEU A 75 11.05 -8.41 14.52
C LEU A 75 12.35 -7.59 14.56
N GLY A 76 12.52 -6.70 15.55
CA GLY A 76 13.69 -5.85 15.65
C GLY A 76 13.71 -4.71 14.63
N ALA A 77 12.62 -4.53 13.86
CA ALA A 77 12.43 -3.32 13.08
C ALA A 77 12.40 -2.13 14.07
N LYS A 78 13.32 -1.19 13.92
CA LYS A 78 13.40 -0.01 14.80
C LYS A 78 12.20 0.88 14.50
N THR A 79 11.12 0.59 15.19
CA THR A 79 9.81 1.24 15.11
C THR A 79 9.94 2.76 14.90
N LEU A 80 9.66 3.25 13.68
CA LEU A 80 9.39 4.66 13.43
C LEU A 80 8.02 4.79 12.80
N PHE A 81 6.98 4.47 13.59
CA PHE A 81 5.76 5.26 13.43
C PHE A 81 6.19 6.70 13.69
N ILE A 82 6.25 7.49 12.62
CA ILE A 82 6.53 8.91 12.74
C ILE A 82 5.45 9.47 13.65
N ALA A 83 5.85 10.39 14.53
CA ALA A 83 4.91 11.13 15.33
C ALA A 83 3.78 11.63 14.41
N PRO A 84 2.50 11.54 14.84
CA PRO A 84 1.43 12.17 14.08
C PRO A 84 1.86 13.62 13.80
N ASP A 85 1.72 14.06 12.54
CA ASP A 85 1.97 15.44 12.07
C ASP A 85 3.29 15.76 11.33
N SER A 86 3.82 14.85 10.49
CA SER A 86 4.86 15.20 9.48
C SER A 86 4.37 15.00 8.03
N PRO A 87 3.40 15.81 7.56
CA PRO A 87 2.75 15.64 6.26
C PRO A 87 3.70 15.76 5.06
N TRP A 88 4.79 16.52 5.17
CA TRP A 88 5.76 16.69 4.08
C TRP A 88 6.53 15.41 3.73
N GLU A 89 6.59 14.42 4.62
CA GLU A 89 7.27 13.15 4.34
C GLU A 89 6.34 12.11 3.66
N ASN A 90 5.01 12.29 3.70
CA ASN A 90 4.08 11.34 3.07
C ASN A 90 3.86 11.60 1.58
N GLY A 91 4.46 12.65 1.03
CA GLY A 91 4.17 13.15 -0.32
C GLY A 91 4.36 12.11 -1.43
N TYR A 92 5.26 11.13 -1.25
CA TYR A 92 5.40 10.06 -2.24
C TYR A 92 4.29 9.02 -2.19
N CYS A 93 3.87 8.59 -1.00
CA CYS A 93 2.74 7.69 -0.86
C CYS A 93 1.45 8.35 -1.37
N GLU A 94 1.27 9.65 -1.07
CA GLU A 94 0.16 10.45 -1.62
C GLU A 94 0.22 10.55 -3.14
N SER A 95 1.39 10.85 -3.70
CA SER A 95 1.59 10.91 -5.16
C SER A 95 1.34 9.55 -5.83
N PHE A 96 1.79 8.46 -5.21
CA PHE A 96 1.55 7.10 -5.69
C PHE A 96 0.05 6.78 -5.68
N ASN A 97 -0.63 7.08 -4.57
CA ASN A 97 -2.06 6.87 -4.42
C ASN A 97 -2.87 7.73 -5.40
N GLY A 98 -2.42 8.95 -5.70
CA GLY A 98 -2.96 9.80 -6.76
C GLY A 98 -2.84 9.15 -8.14
N LYS A 99 -1.65 8.68 -8.51
CA LYS A 99 -1.42 7.98 -9.78
C LYS A 99 -2.26 6.72 -9.93
N LEU A 100 -2.28 5.85 -8.91
CA LEU A 100 -3.13 4.65 -8.91
C LEU A 100 -4.60 5.01 -9.14
N ARG A 101 -5.05 6.12 -8.54
CA ARG A 101 -6.42 6.59 -8.71
C ARG A 101 -6.68 7.11 -10.12
N ASP A 102 -5.83 7.99 -10.63
CA ASP A 102 -6.05 8.66 -11.91
C ASP A 102 -5.82 7.74 -13.11
N GLU A 103 -4.83 6.86 -13.04
CA GLU A 103 -4.44 5.97 -14.14
C GLU A 103 -5.28 4.69 -14.19
N LEU A 104 -5.85 4.25 -13.06
CA LEU A 104 -6.60 3.00 -12.98
C LEU A 104 -8.00 3.18 -12.38
N LEU A 105 -8.08 3.55 -11.11
CA LEU A 105 -9.35 3.41 -10.37
C LEU A 105 -10.46 4.34 -10.88
N ASN A 106 -10.15 5.50 -11.44
CA ASN A 106 -11.14 6.40 -12.02
C ASN A 106 -11.59 5.94 -13.42
N GLY A 107 -10.77 5.16 -14.12
CA GLY A 107 -11.05 4.66 -15.48
C GLY A 107 -11.71 3.29 -15.52
N GLU A 108 -11.61 2.52 -14.43
CA GLU A 108 -12.09 1.14 -14.38
C GLU A 108 -13.39 0.95 -13.60
N LEU A 109 -14.29 0.14 -14.16
CA LEU A 109 -15.48 -0.34 -13.49
C LEU A 109 -15.30 -1.80 -13.10
N PHE A 110 -15.07 -2.06 -11.82
CA PHE A 110 -14.90 -3.44 -11.34
C PHE A 110 -16.26 -4.11 -11.07
N TYR A 111 -16.50 -5.27 -11.64
CA TYR A 111 -17.69 -6.09 -11.41
C TYR A 111 -17.54 -7.00 -10.18
N SER A 112 -16.30 -7.33 -9.78
CA SER A 112 -16.06 -8.17 -8.61
C SER A 112 -14.79 -7.81 -7.84
N LEU A 113 -14.72 -8.26 -6.58
CA LEU A 113 -13.48 -8.16 -5.79
C LEU A 113 -12.32 -8.89 -6.47
N LYS A 114 -12.59 -10.06 -7.06
CA LYS A 114 -11.54 -10.89 -7.68
C LYS A 114 -10.96 -10.21 -8.92
N GLU A 115 -11.82 -9.62 -9.74
CA GLU A 115 -11.39 -8.81 -10.87
C GLU A 115 -10.55 -7.61 -10.41
N ALA A 116 -11.02 -6.85 -9.43
CA ALA A 116 -10.26 -5.74 -8.87
C ALA A 116 -8.87 -6.18 -8.39
N GLN A 117 -8.77 -7.31 -7.68
CA GLN A 117 -7.48 -7.86 -7.24
C GLN A 117 -6.55 -8.18 -8.41
N VAL A 118 -7.06 -8.78 -9.50
CA VAL A 118 -6.26 -9.15 -10.67
C VAL A 118 -5.80 -7.91 -11.42
N VAL A 119 -6.71 -6.99 -11.72
CA VAL A 119 -6.42 -5.79 -12.52
C VAL A 119 -5.48 -4.84 -11.77
N ILE A 120 -5.72 -4.62 -10.47
CA ILE A 120 -4.84 -3.77 -9.64
C ILE A 120 -3.44 -4.37 -9.51
N GLU A 121 -3.32 -5.69 -9.37
CA GLU A 121 -2.01 -6.34 -9.33
C GLU A 121 -1.28 -6.24 -10.67
N GLN A 122 -1.98 -6.38 -11.80
CA GLN A 122 -1.41 -6.15 -13.12
C GLN A 122 -0.90 -4.72 -13.27
N TRP A 123 -1.68 -3.73 -12.82
CA TRP A 123 -1.26 -2.33 -12.81
C TRP A 123 -0.03 -2.12 -11.93
N ARG A 124 0.05 -2.73 -10.74
CA ARG A 124 1.23 -2.65 -9.87
C ARG A 124 2.50 -3.17 -10.56
N GLN A 125 2.39 -4.33 -11.21
CA GLN A 125 3.49 -4.93 -11.96
C GLN A 125 3.90 -4.04 -13.13
N HIS A 126 2.93 -3.47 -13.86
CA HIS A 126 3.18 -2.50 -14.91
C HIS A 126 3.90 -1.25 -14.38
N TYR A 127 3.42 -0.67 -13.28
CA TYR A 127 4.03 0.49 -12.61
C TYR A 127 5.51 0.25 -12.28
N ASN A 128 5.83 -0.93 -11.75
CA ASN A 128 7.20 -1.30 -11.38
C ASN A 128 8.09 -1.64 -12.60
N THR A 129 7.51 -2.12 -13.71
CA THR A 129 8.28 -2.57 -14.90
C THR A 129 8.49 -1.45 -15.93
N GLN A 130 7.57 -0.50 -16.02
CA GLN A 130 7.65 0.67 -16.92
C GLN A 130 8.54 1.79 -16.38
N ARG A 131 9.20 1.59 -15.22
CA ARG A 131 10.23 2.49 -14.72
C ARG A 131 11.65 2.00 -15.04
N PRO A 132 12.25 2.44 -16.16
CA PRO A 132 13.71 2.52 -16.29
C PRO A 132 14.27 3.81 -15.68
N HIS A 133 13.82 5.01 -16.07
CA HIS A 133 14.40 6.27 -15.59
C HIS A 133 13.38 7.42 -15.74
N SER A 134 12.64 7.76 -14.68
CA SER A 134 12.00 9.09 -14.58
C SER A 134 12.88 9.99 -13.71
N SER A 135 14.14 10.11 -14.13
CA SER A 135 14.99 11.25 -13.84
C SER A 135 15.65 11.56 -15.17
N LEU A 136 15.11 12.57 -15.86
CA LEU A 136 15.78 13.54 -16.74
C LEU A 136 14.68 14.38 -17.40
N GLY A 137 14.58 15.63 -16.97
CA GLY A 137 13.61 16.63 -17.39
C GLY A 137 13.27 17.56 -16.24
#